data_AF-A0A4V2NQ89-F1
#
_entry.id   AF-A0A4V2NQ89-F1
#
_cell.length_a   1.000
_cell.length_b   1.000
_cell.length_c   1.000
_cell.angle_alpha   90.00
_cell.angle_beta   90.00
_cell.angle_gamma   90.00
#
_symmetry.space_group_name_H-M   'P 1'
#
loop_
_entity.id
_entity.type
_entity.pdbx_description
1 polymer ?
#
loop_
_entity_poly.entity_id
_entity_poly.type
_entity_poly.pdbx_seq_one_letter_code
_entity_poly.pdbx_strand_id
1 'polypeptide(L)'
;MHQIQVENESVSYRVTIVEADRAFLILDVHGRREVVTTANYISFARDLTTAHRRLSGVAQLLNVQGEEVLNIEYLGGHVDVQLIGDAGIRTLTTDQSYMTPVLAQIGIVE
;
A
#
# COMPACT_ATOMS: atom_id res chain seq x y z
N MET A 1 -0.12 15.37 6.93
CA MET A 1 -0.13 14.67 5.64
C MET A 1 0.41 13.27 5.89
N HIS A 2 -0.37 12.24 5.59
CA HIS A 2 0.01 10.84 5.83
C HIS A 2 0.49 10.24 4.51
N GLN A 3 1.59 9.48 4.53
CA GLN A 3 2.19 8.90 3.32
C GLN A 3 2.58 7.45 3.57
N ILE A 4 2.39 6.62 2.56
CA ILE A 4 2.90 5.26 2.47
C ILE A 4 4.01 5.29 1.43
N GLN A 5 5.25 5.10 1.86
CA GLN A 5 6.41 5.08 0.99
C GLN A 5 7.10 3.73 1.08
N VAL A 6 7.17 3.03 -0.07
CA VAL A 6 7.95 1.80 -0.22
C VAL A 6 9.16 2.09 -1.08
N GLU A 7 10.31 1.55 -0.72
CA GLU A 7 11.55 1.76 -1.46
C GLU A 7 12.42 0.51 -1.52
N ASN A 8 13.35 0.50 -2.46
CA ASN A 8 14.49 -0.38 -2.51
C ASN A 8 15.76 0.45 -2.81
N GLU A 9 16.89 -0.21 -3.11
CA GLU A 9 18.16 0.47 -3.38
C GLU A 9 18.14 1.42 -4.60
N SER A 10 17.18 1.29 -5.50
CA SER A 10 17.14 2.01 -6.79
C SER A 10 15.92 2.91 -6.98
N VAL A 11 14.78 2.58 -6.35
CA VAL A 11 13.48 3.20 -6.64
C VAL A 11 12.68 3.38 -5.35
N SER A 12 11.90 4.47 -5.29
CA SER A 12 10.91 4.71 -4.25
C SER A 12 9.54 5.00 -4.87
N TYR A 13 8.50 4.37 -4.32
CA TYR A 13 7.10 4.60 -4.63
C TYR A 13 6.39 5.22 -3.44
N ARG A 14 5.53 6.19 -3.72
CA ARG A 14 4.83 6.96 -2.70
C ARG A 14 3.34 7.05 -3.02
N VAL A 15 2.54 6.76 -2.02
CA VAL A 15 1.11 7.03 -1.97
C VAL A 15 0.86 8.04 -0.86
N THR A 16 0.15 9.12 -1.14
CA THR A 16 -0.12 10.18 -0.16
C THR A 16 -1.61 10.29 0.11
N ILE A 17 -2.03 10.21 1.37
CA ILE A 17 -3.42 10.55 1.73
C ILE A 17 -3.53 12.08 1.71
N VAL A 18 -4.20 12.62 0.69
CA VAL A 18 -4.38 14.07 0.50
C VAL A 18 -5.63 14.59 1.18
N GLU A 19 -6.65 13.74 1.33
CA GLU A 19 -7.89 14.06 2.03
C GLU A 19 -8.41 12.80 2.74
N ALA A 20 -9.00 12.98 3.91
CA ALA A 20 -9.56 11.89 4.70
C ALA A 20 -10.84 12.35 5.38
N ASP A 21 -11.90 11.58 5.20
CA ASP A 21 -13.13 11.68 5.97
C ASP A 21 -13.47 10.33 6.62
N ARG A 22 -14.67 10.22 7.22
CA ARG A 22 -15.08 9.00 7.93
C ARG A 22 -15.35 7.81 7.01
N ALA A 23 -15.77 8.06 5.77
CA ALA A 23 -16.18 7.06 4.80
C ALA A 23 -15.14 6.82 3.71
N PHE A 24 -14.38 7.85 3.33
CA PHE A 24 -13.46 7.82 2.19
C PHE A 24 -12.11 8.47 2.50
N LEU A 25 -11.11 8.03 1.74
CA LEU A 25 -9.79 8.63 1.65
C LEU A 25 -9.52 8.96 0.18
N ILE A 26 -8.91 10.11 -0.05
CA ILE A 26 -8.37 10.47 -1.36
C ILE A 26 -6.86 10.27 -1.31
N LEU A 27 -6.36 9.41 -2.19
CA LEU A 27 -4.96 9.06 -2.30
C LEU A 27 -4.36 9.72 -3.55
N ASP A 28 -3.26 10.43 -3.41
CA ASP A 28 -2.39 10.78 -4.54
C ASP A 28 -1.40 9.64 -4.79
N VAL A 29 -1.54 9.05 -5.97
CA VAL A 29 -0.75 7.94 -6.49
C VAL A 29 -0.02 8.45 -7.73
N HIS A 30 1.18 8.99 -7.52
CA HIS A 30 1.98 9.64 -8.57
C HIS A 30 1.22 10.71 -9.40
N GLY A 31 0.52 11.61 -8.72
CA GLY A 31 -0.20 12.71 -9.36
C GLY A 31 -1.60 12.36 -9.86
N ARG A 32 -2.07 11.12 -9.65
CA ARG A 32 -3.47 10.74 -9.85
C ARG A 32 -4.18 10.57 -8.51
N ARG A 33 -5.43 11.03 -8.45
CA ARG A 33 -6.28 10.89 -7.26
C ARG A 33 -7.13 9.63 -7.35
N GLU A 34 -6.90 8.71 -6.44
CA GLU A 34 -7.74 7.53 -6.21
C GLU A 34 -8.64 7.76 -5.01
N VAL A 35 -9.89 7.34 -5.12
CA VAL A 35 -10.84 7.37 -3.99
C VAL A 35 -10.99 5.96 -3.46
N VAL A 36 -10.64 5.74 -2.20
CA VAL A 36 -10.81 4.45 -1.51
C VAL A 36 -11.77 4.64 -0.34
N THR A 37 -12.47 3.58 0.06
CA THR A 37 -13.24 3.63 1.31
C THR A 37 -12.31 3.49 2.50
N THR A 38 -12.64 4.11 3.63
CA THR A 38 -11.93 3.91 4.90
C THR A 38 -11.93 2.43 5.31
N ALA A 39 -13.01 1.70 5.00
CA ALA A 39 -13.10 0.27 5.24
C ALA A 39 -12.07 -0.53 4.41
N ASN A 40 -11.94 -0.26 3.11
CA ASN A 40 -10.95 -0.91 2.26
C ASN A 40 -9.52 -0.63 2.74
N TYR A 41 -9.26 0.61 3.14
CA TYR A 41 -7.95 0.98 3.69
C TYR A 41 -7.62 0.25 5.00
N ILE A 42 -8.59 0.12 5.91
CA ILE A 42 -8.41 -0.63 7.17
C ILE A 42 -8.20 -2.12 6.90
N SER A 43 -8.95 -2.71 5.96
CA SER A 43 -8.75 -4.12 5.56
C SER A 43 -7.35 -4.33 4.99
N PHE A 44 -6.92 -3.48 4.06
CA PHE A 44 -5.57 -3.48 3.51
C PHE A 44 -4.50 -3.41 4.63
N ALA A 45 -4.65 -2.50 5.58
CA ALA A 45 -3.71 -2.35 6.70
C ALA A 45 -3.61 -3.62 7.57
N ARG A 46 -4.74 -4.28 7.83
CA ARG A 46 -4.79 -5.55 8.58
C ARG A 46 -4.15 -6.70 7.81
N ASP A 47 -4.44 -6.80 6.53
CA ASP A 47 -3.89 -7.83 5.66
C ASP A 47 -2.39 -7.66 5.54
N LEU A 48 -1.91 -6.42 5.38
CA LEU A 48 -0.48 -6.11 5.31
C LEU A 48 0.23 -6.46 6.63
N THR A 49 -0.37 -6.11 7.76
CA THR A 49 0.17 -6.45 9.08
C THR A 49 0.26 -7.97 9.26
N THR A 50 -0.75 -8.71 8.79
CA THR A 50 -0.78 -10.17 8.85
C THR A 50 0.28 -10.79 7.92
N ALA A 51 0.37 -10.31 6.68
CA ALA A 51 1.34 -10.78 5.69
C ALA A 51 2.77 -10.56 6.18
N HIS A 52 3.04 -9.39 6.77
CA HIS A 52 4.34 -9.09 7.38
C HIS A 52 4.67 -10.03 8.54
N ARG A 53 3.75 -10.24 9.49
CA ARG A 53 3.98 -11.14 10.63
C ARG A 53 4.26 -12.59 10.21
N ARG A 54 3.62 -13.03 9.12
CA ARG A 54 3.80 -14.38 8.58
C ARG A 54 4.95 -14.49 7.58
N LEU A 55 5.51 -13.35 7.16
CA LEU A 55 6.46 -13.25 6.05
C LEU A 55 5.92 -13.87 4.74
N SER A 56 4.58 -13.92 4.61
CA SER A 56 3.85 -14.54 3.51
C SER A 56 2.43 -14.00 3.43
N GLY A 57 1.92 -13.79 2.23
CA GLY A 57 0.53 -13.36 1.99
C GLY A 57 0.45 -12.08 1.18
N VAL A 58 -0.78 -11.64 0.89
CA VAL A 58 -1.06 -10.53 -0.02
C VAL A 58 -1.92 -9.50 0.70
N ALA A 59 -1.62 -8.22 0.50
CA ALA A 59 -2.42 -7.09 0.94
C ALA A 59 -2.77 -6.20 -0.26
N GLN A 60 -4.07 -6.04 -0.51
CA GLN A 60 -4.58 -5.29 -1.66
C GLN A 60 -5.40 -4.09 -1.21
N LEU A 61 -5.16 -2.95 -1.84
CA LEU A 61 -5.94 -1.73 -1.66
C LEU A 61 -6.76 -1.49 -2.93
N LEU A 62 -8.09 -1.52 -2.78
CA LEU A 62 -9.04 -1.31 -3.87
C LEU A 62 -9.70 0.07 -3.77
N ASN A 63 -9.87 0.73 -4.92
CA ASN A 63 -10.66 1.96 -5.03
C ASN A 63 -12.17 1.66 -4.96
N VAL A 64 -12.99 2.72 -4.95
CA VAL A 64 -14.45 2.60 -4.88
C VAL A 64 -15.08 1.93 -6.11
N GLN A 65 -14.34 1.83 -7.21
CA GLN A 65 -14.72 1.11 -8.43
C GLN A 65 -14.34 -0.38 -8.37
N GLY A 66 -13.63 -0.82 -7.33
CA GLY A 66 -13.14 -2.19 -7.19
C GLY A 66 -11.85 -2.47 -7.96
N GLU A 67 -11.17 -1.43 -8.43
CA GLU A 67 -9.89 -1.54 -9.13
C GLU A 67 -8.74 -1.51 -8.11
N GLU A 68 -7.71 -2.31 -8.37
CA GLU A 68 -6.51 -2.33 -7.53
C GLU A 68 -5.72 -1.03 -7.69
N VAL A 69 -5.31 -0.46 -6.57
CA VAL A 69 -4.47 0.75 -6.47
C VAL A 69 -3.06 0.38 -6.01
N LEU A 70 -2.98 -0.51 -5.03
CA LEU A 70 -1.73 -0.98 -4.45
C LEU A 70 -1.89 -2.45 -4.07
N ASN A 71 -0.92 -3.26 -4.49
CA ASN A 71 -0.79 -4.66 -4.13
C ASN A 71 0.59 -4.88 -3.50
N ILE A 72 0.64 -5.52 -2.34
CA ILE A 72 1.87 -5.88 -1.65
C ILE A 72 1.83 -7.36 -1.32
N GLU A 73 2.74 -8.12 -1.89
CA GLU A 73 2.84 -9.57 -1.74
C GLU A 73 4.15 -9.96 -1.06
N TYR A 74 4.05 -10.75 0.01
CA TYR A 74 5.19 -11.34 0.69
C TYR A 74 5.42 -12.76 0.17
N LEU A 75 6.60 -13.00 -0.39
CA LEU A 75 6.97 -14.25 -1.07
C LEU A 75 8.02 -15.07 -0.31
N GLY A 76 8.10 -14.96 1.03
CA GLY A 76 9.02 -15.77 1.83
C GLY A 76 10.49 -15.56 1.48
N GLY A 77 10.94 -14.30 1.49
CA GLY A 77 12.33 -13.91 1.22
C GLY A 77 12.46 -12.56 0.49
N HIS A 78 11.38 -12.10 -0.12
CA HIS A 78 11.27 -10.75 -0.71
C HIS A 78 9.80 -10.31 -0.66
N VAL A 79 9.58 -9.04 -1.00
CA VAL A 79 8.27 -8.39 -1.05
C VAL A 79 8.12 -7.74 -2.42
N ASP A 80 7.07 -8.11 -3.13
CA ASP A 80 6.69 -7.50 -4.39
C ASP A 80 5.63 -6.44 -4.14
N VAL A 81 5.87 -5.25 -4.66
CA VAL A 81 4.96 -4.10 -4.55
C VAL A 81 4.57 -3.66 -5.95
N GLN A 82 3.27 -3.70 -6.20
CA GLN A 82 2.68 -3.24 -7.44
C GLN A 82 1.81 -2.04 -7.15
N LEU A 83 2.10 -0.94 -7.86
CA LEU A 83 1.30 0.25 -7.83
C LEU A 83 0.60 0.38 -9.17
N ILE A 84 -0.73 0.38 -9.13
CA ILE A 84 -1.56 0.33 -10.32
C ILE A 84 -2.24 1.68 -10.47
N GLY A 85 -2.06 2.30 -11.64
CA GLY A 85 -2.73 3.52 -12.04
C GLY A 85 -2.78 3.64 -13.56
N ASP A 86 -3.40 4.71 -14.08
CA ASP A 86 -3.56 4.91 -15.53
C ASP A 86 -2.26 4.89 -16.34
N ALA A 87 -1.16 5.34 -15.73
CA ALA A 87 0.16 5.36 -16.39
C ALA A 87 0.77 3.95 -16.54
N GLY A 88 0.04 2.91 -16.13
CA GLY A 88 0.46 1.51 -16.14
C GLY A 88 0.81 0.98 -14.75
N ILE A 89 1.24 -0.28 -14.72
CA ILE A 89 1.65 -0.97 -13.50
C ILE A 89 3.12 -0.65 -13.23
N ARG A 90 3.42 -0.16 -12.03
CA ARG A 90 4.79 0.00 -11.54
C ARG A 90 5.08 -1.09 -10.53
N THR A 91 6.18 -1.80 -10.73
CA THR A 91 6.56 -2.94 -9.90
C THR A 91 7.91 -2.69 -9.22
N LEU A 92 7.97 -2.95 -7.92
CA LEU A 92 9.16 -2.87 -7.10
C LEU A 92 9.28 -4.16 -6.29
N THR A 93 10.41 -4.84 -6.40
CA THR A 93 10.79 -5.90 -5.48
C THR A 93 11.72 -5.31 -4.42
N THR A 94 11.43 -5.58 -3.15
CA THR A 94 12.22 -5.11 -2.01
C THR A 94 12.38 -6.21 -0.95
N ASP A 95 13.29 -6.01 0.00
CA ASP A 95 13.46 -6.91 1.14
C ASP A 95 12.45 -6.59 2.26
N GLN A 96 12.11 -7.59 3.07
CA GLN A 96 11.16 -7.44 4.16
C GLN A 96 11.56 -6.38 5.19
N SER A 97 12.86 -6.13 5.36
CA SER A 97 13.39 -5.08 6.23
C SER A 97 12.90 -3.67 5.84
N TYR A 98 12.70 -3.41 4.55
CA TYR A 98 12.19 -2.14 4.03
C TYR A 98 10.69 -1.92 4.30
N MET A 99 9.97 -2.96 4.76
CA MET A 99 8.54 -2.86 5.05
C MET A 99 8.22 -2.42 6.49
N THR A 100 9.21 -2.46 7.39
CA THR A 100 9.02 -2.02 8.78
C THR A 100 8.59 -0.54 8.87
N PRO A 101 9.25 0.40 8.15
CA PRO A 101 8.80 1.79 8.11
C PRO A 101 7.42 1.97 7.47
N VAL A 102 7.09 1.15 6.46
CA VAL A 102 5.79 1.18 5.76
C VAL A 102 4.64 0.86 6.72
N LEU A 103 4.82 -0.16 7.57
CA LEU A 103 3.84 -0.53 8.59
C LEU A 103 3.67 0.54 9.66
N ALA A 104 4.77 1.18 10.07
CA ALA A 104 4.71 2.28 11.02
C ALA A 104 3.94 3.48 10.46
N GLN A 105 4.03 3.72 9.15
CA GLN A 105 3.26 4.75 8.47
C GLN A 105 1.77 4.44 8.50
N ILE A 106 1.37 3.22 8.10
CA ILE A 106 -0.04 2.80 8.02
C ILE A 106 -0.70 2.74 9.40
N GLY A 107 0.10 2.56 10.46
CA GLY A 107 -0.37 2.34 11.82
C GLY A 107 -0.66 0.86 12.04
N ILE A 108 -0.05 0.27 13.07
CA ILE A 108 -0.29 -1.14 13.41
C ILE A 108 -1.73 -1.26 13.91
N VAL A 109 -2.54 -2.02 13.17
CA VAL A 109 -3.87 -2.43 13.64
C VAL A 109 -3.66 -3.73 14.42
N GLU A 110 -3.69 -3.65 15.76
CA GLU A 110 -3.74 -4.83 16.63
C GLU A 110 -5.10 -5.54 16.57
#